data_AF-A0A917EFH8-F1
#
_entry.id   AF-A0A917EFH8-F1
#
_cell.length_a   1.000
_cell.length_b   1.000
_cell.length_c   1.000
_cell.angle_alpha   90.00
_cell.angle_beta   90.00
_cell.angle_gamma   90.00
#
_symmetry.space_group_name_H-M   'P 1'
#
loop_
_entity.id
_entity.type
_entity.pdbx_description
1 polymer ?
#
loop_
_entity_poly.entity_id
_entity_poly.type
_entity_poly.pdbx_seq_one_letter_code
_entity_poly.pdbx_strand_id
1 'polypeptide(L)' 'MFSQSFEGAKATAIILSLLETAKRHGLDSEKYTTYLLEHLPNEESLAKKEVLEAYLAWAERIQNNCK' A
#
# COMPACT_ATOMS: atom_id res chain seq x y z
N MET A 1 7.66 19.88 3.17
CA MET A 1 6.42 20.11 2.41
C MET A 1 5.44 19.05 2.84
N PHE A 2 4.42 19.44 3.61
CA PHE A 2 3.32 18.60 4.05
C PHE A 2 2.05 19.43 3.85
N SER A 3 0.93 18.81 3.48
CA SER A 3 -0.31 19.53 3.24
C SER A 3 -0.66 20.42 4.43
N GLN A 4 -1.04 21.68 4.16
CA GLN A 4 -1.48 22.62 5.19
C GLN A 4 -2.89 22.31 5.69
N SER A 5 -3.60 21.35 5.08
CA SER A 5 -4.93 20.89 5.49
C SER A 5 -4.87 19.61 6.32
N PHE A 6 -5.84 19.44 7.22
CA PHE A 6 -6.00 18.22 8.03
C PHE A 6 -6.10 16.96 7.17
N GLU A 7 -6.90 17.01 6.09
CA GLU A 7 -7.06 15.88 5.17
C GLU A 7 -5.75 15.50 4.48
N GLY A 8 -4.93 16.47 4.07
CA GLY A 8 -3.67 16.13 3.42
C GLY A 8 -2.59 15.68 4.43
N ALA A 9 -2.64 16.13 5.68
CA ALA A 9 -1.81 15.58 6.75
C ALA A 9 -2.17 14.11 7.01
N LYS A 10 -3.47 13.79 7.04
CA LYS A 10 -3.97 12.41 7.14
C LYS A 10 -3.54 11.55 5.96
N ALA A 11 -3.69 12.05 4.73
CA ALA A 11 -3.23 11.35 3.53
C ALA A 11 -1.72 11.08 3.58
N THR A 12 -0.93 12.07 4.01
CA THR A 12 0.53 11.91 4.15
C THR A 12 0.87 10.85 5.21
N ALA A 13 0.19 10.86 6.37
CA ALA A 13 0.40 9.86 7.41
C ALA A 13 0.08 8.44 6.92
N ILE A 14 -0.95 8.27 6.09
CA ILE A 14 -1.30 6.99 5.47
C ILE A 14 -0.20 6.54 4.51
N ILE A 15 0.25 7.41 3.60
CA ILE A 15 1.31 7.10 2.64
C ILE A 15 2.61 6.70 3.36
N LEU A 16 3.01 7.48 4.38
CA LEU A 16 4.19 7.16 5.18
C LEU A 16 4.05 5.82 5.91
N SER A 17 2.86 5.51 6.44
CA SER A 17 2.60 4.23 7.10
C SER A 17 2.75 3.05 6.12
N LEU A 18 2.28 3.20 4.87
CA LEU A 18 2.45 2.19 3.83
C LEU A 18 3.91 2.01 3.43
N LEU A 19 4.65 3.11 3.24
CA LEU A 19 6.08 3.07 2.91
C LEU A 19 6.89 2.38 4.02
N GLU A 20 6.66 2.74 5.28
CA GLU A 20 7.37 2.12 6.41
C GLU A 20 6.98 0.65 6.61
N THR A 21 5.72 0.29 6.32
CA THR A 21 5.30 -1.11 6.31
C THR A 21 6.03 -1.91 5.22
N ALA A 22 6.12 -1.37 4.00
CA ALA A 22 6.86 -2.02 2.91
C ALA A 22 8.32 -2.28 3.27
N LYS A 23 9.01 -1.26 3.82
CA LYS A 23 10.39 -1.38 4.28
C LYS A 23 10.57 -2.45 5.37
N ARG A 24 9.67 -2.48 6.37
CA ARG A 24 9.70 -3.49 7.45
C ARG A 24 9.54 -4.91 6.93
N HIS A 25 8.81 -5.09 5.83
CA HIS A 25 8.61 -6.38 5.18
C HIS A 25 9.63 -6.68 4.07
N GLY A 26 10.69 -5.87 3.94
CA GLY A 26 11.77 -6.08 2.98
C GLY A 26 11.34 -5.89 1.53
N LEU A 27 10.29 -5.09 1.29
CA LEU A 27 9.79 -4.76 -0.04
C LEU A 27 10.42 -3.46 -0.55
N ASP A 28 10.59 -3.37 -1.86
CA ASP A 28 10.79 -2.13 -2.57
C ASP A 28 9.53 -1.26 -2.40
N SER A 29 9.70 -0.13 -1.72
CA SER A 29 8.60 0.74 -1.32
C SER A 29 7.92 1.41 -2.51
N GLU A 30 8.67 1.70 -3.57
CA GLU A 30 8.14 2.29 -4.80
C GLU A 30 7.31 1.26 -5.56
N LYS A 31 7.84 0.06 -5.80
CA LYS A 31 7.11 -1.03 -6.46
C LYS A 31 5.83 -1.40 -5.72
N TYR A 32 5.91 -1.53 -4.39
CA TYR A 32 4.73 -1.85 -3.59
C TYR A 32 3.67 -0.75 -3.68
N THR A 33 4.07 0.51 -3.55
CA THR A 33 3.12 1.64 -3.63
C THR A 33 2.48 1.73 -5.01
N THR A 34 3.27 1.57 -6.07
CA THR A 34 2.77 1.54 -7.46
C THR A 34 1.80 0.39 -7.67
N TYR A 35 2.14 -0.82 -7.20
CA TYR A 35 1.27 -1.99 -7.31
C TYR A 35 -0.09 -1.74 -6.66
N LEU A 36 -0.10 -1.18 -5.45
CA LEU A 36 -1.33 -0.83 -4.74
C LEU A 36 -2.16 0.19 -5.53
N LEU A 37 -1.54 1.27 -6.02
CA LEU A 37 -2.25 2.32 -6.76
C LEU A 37 -2.79 1.85 -8.13
N GLU A 38 -2.12 0.90 -8.77
CA GLU A 38 -2.57 0.33 -10.05
C GLU A 38 -3.69 -0.69 -9.88
N HIS A 39 -3.66 -1.49 -8.81
CA HIS A 39 -4.56 -2.64 -8.67
C HIS A 39 -5.73 -2.39 -7.73
N LEU A 40 -5.53 -1.66 -6.62
CA LEU A 40 -6.61 -1.43 -5.63
C LEU A 40 -7.80 -0.67 -6.22
N PRO A 41 -7.64 0.43 -7.00
CA PRO A 41 -8.79 1.16 -7.52
C PRO A 41 -9.61 0.36 -8.55
N ASN A 42 -9.00 -0.65 -9.16
CA ASN A 42 -9.61 -1.51 -10.16
C ASN A 42 -10.24 -2.78 -9.56
N GLU A 43 -10.11 -3.00 -8.25
CA GLU A 43 -10.61 -4.19 -7.57
C GLU A 43 -12.02 -3.94 -7.00
N GLU A 44 -13.04 -4.39 -7.73
CA GLU A 44 -14.46 -4.23 -7.35
C GLU A 44 -14.81 -4.95 -6.05
N SER A 45 -14.05 -5.99 -5.69
CA SER A 45 -14.33 -6.84 -4.53
C SER A 45 -13.45 -6.55 -3.31
N LEU A 46 -12.81 -5.38 -3.26
CA LEU A 46 -11.91 -4.97 -2.18
C LEU A 46 -12.56 -5.00 -0.77
N ALA A 47 -13.89 -4.86 -0.70
CA ALA A 47 -14.63 -4.97 0.56
C ALA A 47 -14.56 -6.38 1.18
N LYS A 48 -14.19 -7.40 0.40
CA LYS A 48 -13.98 -8.76 0.90
C LYS A 48 -12.61 -8.88 1.54
N LYS A 49 -12.59 -9.39 2.77
CA LYS A 49 -11.37 -9.53 3.55
C LYS A 49 -10.33 -10.41 2.85
N GLU A 50 -10.74 -11.50 2.20
CA GLU A 50 -9.79 -12.40 1.52
C GLU A 50 -9.07 -11.71 0.36
N VAL A 51 -9.78 -10.81 -0.34
CA VAL A 51 -9.24 -10.04 -1.46
C VAL A 51 -8.24 -9.02 -0.93
N LEU A 52 -8.61 -8.26 0.11
CA LEU A 52 -7.71 -7.29 0.74
C LEU A 52 -6.42 -7.94 1.27
N GLU A 53 -6.53 -9.13 1.87
CA GLU A 53 -5.38 -9.88 2.40
C GLU A 53 -4.34 -10.20 1.32
N ALA A 54 -4.76 -10.38 0.06
CA ALA A 54 -3.86 -10.63 -1.06
C ALA A 54 -2.98 -9.43 -1.45
N TYR A 55 -3.34 -8.21 -1.01
CA TYR A 55 -2.60 -6.97 -1.27
C TYR A 55 -1.67 -6.56 -0.13
N LEU A 56 -1.71 -7.25 1.01
CA LEU A 56 -0.91 -6.88 2.18
C LEU A 56 0.57 -7.20 1.95
N ALA A 57 1.45 -6.44 2.61
CA ALA A 57 2.89 -6.52 2.42
C ALA A 57 3.49 -7.92 2.69
N TRP A 58 2.83 -8.77 3.45
CA TRP A 58 3.26 -10.15 3.73
C TRP A 58 2.65 -11.21 2.80
N ALA A 59 1.78 -10.82 1.87
CA ALA A 59 1.22 -11.76 0.91
C ALA A 59 2.32 -12.29 -0.02
N GLU A 60 2.30 -13.59 -0.31
CA GLU A 60 3.34 -14.26 -1.10
C GLU A 60 3.49 -13.64 -2.50
N ARG A 61 2.36 -13.30 -3.13
CA ARG A 61 2.35 -12.60 -4.43
C ARG A 61 3.07 -11.26 -4.37
N ILE A 62 2.86 -10.48 -3.31
CA ILE A 62 3.49 -9.17 -3.13
C ILE A 62 5.00 -9.36 -2.87
N GLN A 63 5.36 -10.30 -2.00
CA GLN A 63 6.75 -10.62 -1.69
C GLN A 63 7.55 -11.06 -2.92
N ASN A 64 6.92 -11.74 -3.88
CA ASN A 64 7.58 -12.17 -5.11
C ASN A 64 7.69 -11.05 -6.16
N ASN A 65 6.73 -10.13 -6.23
CA ASN A 65 6.69 -9.08 -7.26
C ASN A 65 7.35 -7.76 -6.83
N CYS A 66 7.38 -7.47 -5.53
CA CYS A 66 7.77 -6.17 -4.98
C CYS A 66 9.04 -6.21 -4.11
N LYS A 67 9.89 -7.24 -4.25
CA LYS A 67 11.25 -7.24 -3.68
C LYS A 67 12.26 -6.47 -4.52
#